data_AF-A0A9P7K2G4-F1
#
_entry.id   AF-A0A9P7K2G4-F1
#
_cell.length_a   1.000
_cell.length_b   1.000
_cell.length_c   1.000
_cell.angle_alpha   90.00
_cell.angle_beta   90.00
_cell.angle_gamma   90.00
#
_symmetry.space_group_name_H-M   'P 1'
#
loop_
_entity.id
_entity.type
_entity.pdbx_description
1 polymer ?
#
loop_
_entity_poly.entity_id
_entity_poly.type
_entity_poly.pdbx_seq_one_letter_code
_entity_poly.pdbx_strand_id
1 'polypeptide(L)'
;MESVVEELMGKLPGVSVVTYTAEPFLPSIFLHGPKSMFPPDRNHPFCVLHIMFVWEDRAHDNDIHEAIKESARWLAEAAPSDGGASEPATELLATNIEKTKLAKYPNIAIFGTPLDKMYGSNVERLRELKVQVDPKDVMGLAGGWKF
;
A
#
# COMPACT_ATOMS: atom_id res chain seq x y z
N MET A 1 -15.52 14.18 1.63
CA MET A 1 -14.47 13.40 2.30
C MET A 1 -14.61 13.52 3.81
N GLU A 2 -14.74 14.74 4.34
CA GLU A 2 -15.01 15.01 5.77
C GLU A 2 -16.23 14.26 6.32
N SER A 3 -17.36 14.26 5.61
CA SER A 3 -18.57 13.52 6.00
C SER A 3 -18.39 11.99 6.07
N VAL A 4 -17.49 11.42 5.27
CA VAL A 4 -17.19 9.97 5.26
C VAL A 4 -16.26 9.61 6.41
N VAL A 5 -15.33 10.52 6.76
CA VAL A 5 -14.45 10.35 7.92
C VAL A 5 -15.28 10.40 9.21
N GLU A 6 -16.20 11.35 9.35
CA GLU A 6 -17.10 11.43 10.51
C GLU A 6 -18.00 10.20 10.63
N GLU A 7 -18.53 9.70 9.51
CA GLU A 7 -19.32 8.46 9.50
C GLU A 7 -18.49 7.23 9.92
N LEU A 8 -17.25 7.11 9.43
CA LEU A 8 -16.34 6.03 9.81
C LEU A 8 -15.96 6.11 11.29
N MET A 9 -15.65 7.30 11.80
CA MET A 9 -15.36 7.51 13.23
C MET A 9 -16.57 7.21 14.12
N GLY A 10 -17.79 7.48 13.65
CA GLY A 10 -19.02 7.12 14.36
C GLY A 10 -19.32 5.61 14.38
N LYS A 11 -18.80 4.85 13.40
CA LYS A 11 -18.99 3.40 13.29
C LYS A 11 -17.88 2.58 13.94
N LEU A 12 -16.70 3.17 14.16
CA LEU A 12 -15.53 2.50 14.71
C LEU A 12 -15.21 3.05 16.12
N PRO A 13 -15.83 2.50 17.18
CA PRO A 13 -15.60 2.98 18.53
C PRO A 13 -14.11 2.87 18.90
N GLY A 14 -13.56 3.94 19.48
CA GLY A 14 -12.16 3.99 19.92
C GLY A 14 -11.16 4.46 18.86
N VAL A 15 -11.61 4.77 17.64
CA VAL A 15 -10.76 5.45 16.64
C VAL A 15 -10.71 6.96 16.93
N SER A 16 -9.50 7.50 17.08
CA SER A 16 -9.27 8.92 17.38
C SER A 16 -8.83 9.72 16.16
N VAL A 17 -8.21 9.08 15.17
CA VAL A 17 -7.73 9.72 13.94
C VAL A 17 -7.96 8.80 12.75
N VAL A 18 -8.45 9.38 11.66
CA VAL A 18 -8.51 8.76 10.33
C VAL A 18 -7.94 9.73 9.32
N THR A 19 -6.92 9.33 8.57
CA THR A 19 -6.32 10.16 7.53
C THR A 19 -6.11 9.38 6.24
N TYR A 20 -6.38 10.07 5.13
CA TYR A 20 -6.04 9.65 3.78
C TYR A 20 -5.11 10.71 3.21
N THR A 21 -3.85 10.36 2.99
CA THR A 21 -2.83 11.32 2.56
C THR A 21 -2.20 10.84 1.26
N ALA A 22 -2.34 11.65 0.21
CA ALA A 22 -1.60 11.43 -1.03
C ALA A 22 -0.23 12.12 -0.94
N GLU A 23 0.83 11.36 -1.16
CA GLU A 23 2.20 11.83 -1.27
C GLU A 23 2.58 11.91 -2.75
N PRO A 24 2.64 13.12 -3.32
CA PRO A 24 2.97 13.30 -4.73
C PRO A 24 4.46 13.05 -4.98
N PHE A 25 4.76 12.31 -6.05
CA PHE A 25 6.10 12.16 -6.57
C PHE A 25 6.23 12.77 -7.96
N LEU A 26 7.45 13.14 -8.34
CA LEU A 26 7.72 13.60 -9.70
C LEU A 26 7.46 12.45 -10.69
N PRO A 27 6.90 12.73 -11.89
CA PRO A 27 6.77 11.72 -12.95
C PRO A 27 8.11 11.07 -13.33
N SER A 28 9.23 11.75 -13.08
CA SER A 28 10.58 11.26 -13.33
C SER A 28 11.17 10.37 -12.22
N ILE A 29 10.42 10.03 -11.16
CA ILE A 29 10.96 9.31 -9.98
C ILE A 29 11.70 8.01 -10.34
N PHE A 30 11.24 7.30 -11.38
CA PHE A 30 11.88 6.05 -11.83
C PHE A 30 12.76 6.19 -13.07
N LEU A 31 13.05 7.42 -13.52
CA LEU A 31 14.03 7.68 -14.57
C LEU A 31 15.47 7.68 -14.04
N HIS A 32 15.65 7.78 -12.72
CA HIS A 32 16.96 7.87 -12.08
C HIS A 32 17.34 6.57 -11.36
N GLY A 33 18.61 6.18 -11.47
CA GLY A 33 19.17 5.00 -10.80
C GLY A 33 18.95 3.67 -11.54
N PRO A 34 19.66 2.60 -11.13
CA PRO A 34 19.57 1.29 -11.76
C PRO A 34 18.27 0.57 -11.37
N LYS A 35 17.95 -0.52 -12.08
CA LYS A 35 16.88 -1.44 -11.69
C LYS A 35 17.12 -1.97 -10.26
N SER A 36 16.03 -2.07 -9.50
CA SER A 36 15.99 -2.49 -8.09
C SER A 36 14.84 -3.47 -7.89
N MET A 37 14.73 -4.06 -6.69
CA MET A 37 13.64 -5.00 -6.38
C MET A 37 12.27 -4.32 -6.30
N PHE A 38 12.25 -3.04 -5.94
CA PHE A 38 11.07 -2.18 -5.99
C PHE A 38 11.43 -0.84 -6.69
N PRO A 39 10.54 -0.29 -7.53
CA PRO A 39 9.34 -0.96 -8.03
C PRO A 39 9.70 -2.07 -9.02
N PRO A 40 8.87 -3.13 -9.15
CA PRO A 40 9.08 -4.17 -10.15
C PRO A 40 8.90 -3.66 -11.59
N ASP A 41 8.13 -2.59 -11.77
CA ASP A 41 7.97 -1.87 -13.02
C ASP A 41 8.32 -0.40 -12.84
N ARG A 42 9.19 0.11 -13.71
CA ARG A 42 9.68 1.49 -13.68
C ARG A 42 9.06 2.38 -14.76
N ASN A 43 8.23 1.81 -15.64
CA ASN A 43 7.58 2.56 -16.72
C ASN A 43 6.34 3.31 -16.24
N HIS A 44 5.82 2.97 -15.06
CA HIS A 44 4.63 3.57 -14.49
C HIS A 44 4.99 4.27 -13.16
N PRO A 45 5.30 5.58 -13.20
CA PRO A 45 5.44 6.37 -11.98
C PRO A 45 4.09 6.41 -11.24
N PHE A 46 4.16 6.65 -9.94
CA PHE A 46 2.96 6.67 -9.10
C PHE A 46 3.12 7.61 -7.91
N CYS A 47 1.99 7.99 -7.33
CA CYS A 47 1.94 8.64 -6.02
C CYS A 47 1.57 7.64 -4.92
N VAL A 48 2.05 7.90 -3.71
CA VAL A 48 1.80 7.02 -2.57
C VAL A 48 0.55 7.48 -1.82
N LEU A 49 -0.44 6.61 -1.64
CA LEU A 49 -1.59 6.89 -0.76
C LEU A 49 -1.36 6.24 0.60
N HIS A 50 -1.20 7.04 1.65
CA HIS A 50 -1.14 6.57 3.02
C HIS A 50 -2.53 6.62 3.67
N ILE A 51 -3.00 5.46 4.14
CA ILE A 51 -4.24 5.32 4.92
C ILE A 51 -3.81 5.01 6.35
N MET A 52 -4.17 5.88 7.30
CA MET A 52 -3.80 5.72 8.69
C MET A 52 -5.02 5.88 9.57
N PHE A 53 -5.22 4.89 10.44
CA PHE A 53 -6.21 4.90 11.50
C PHE A 53 -5.42 4.84 12.81
N VAL A 54 -5.82 5.63 13.80
CA VAL A 54 -5.24 5.60 15.14
C VAL A 54 -6.33 5.26 16.13
N TRP A 55 -6.06 4.28 17.00
CA TRP A 55 -6.97 3.78 18.01
C TRP A 55 -6.21 3.34 19.25
N GLU A 56 -6.92 3.19 20.36
CA GLU A 56 -6.30 2.86 21.67
C GLU A 56 -6.61 1.43 22.13
N ASP A 57 -7.83 0.95 21.92
CA ASP A 57 -8.27 -0.35 22.42
C ASP A 57 -7.98 -1.47 21.42
N ARG A 58 -7.09 -2.38 21.81
CA ARG A 58 -6.71 -3.58 21.05
C ARG A 58 -7.90 -4.51 20.74
N ALA A 59 -9.02 -4.40 21.45
CA ALA A 59 -10.22 -5.15 21.14
C ALA A 59 -10.72 -4.90 19.70
N HIS A 60 -10.38 -3.73 19.12
CA HIS A 60 -10.81 -3.32 17.79
C HIS A 60 -9.75 -3.52 16.70
N ASP A 61 -8.61 -4.17 16.98
CA ASP A 61 -7.52 -4.36 16.00
C ASP A 61 -8.02 -4.97 14.69
N ASN A 62 -8.85 -6.01 14.78
CA ASN A 62 -9.40 -6.68 13.60
C ASN A 62 -10.42 -5.81 12.86
N ASP A 63 -11.30 -5.15 13.58
CA ASP A 63 -12.35 -4.28 13.00
C ASP A 63 -11.70 -3.13 12.22
N ILE A 64 -10.63 -2.56 12.77
CA ILE A 64 -9.90 -1.45 12.15
C ILE A 64 -9.05 -1.94 10.98
N HIS A 65 -8.42 -3.12 11.09
CA HIS A 65 -7.70 -3.72 9.97
C HIS A 65 -8.64 -3.98 8.78
N GLU A 66 -9.84 -4.51 9.02
CA GLU A 66 -10.86 -4.69 7.98
C GLU A 66 -11.39 -3.36 7.45
N ALA A 67 -11.58 -2.34 8.31
CA ALA A 67 -11.98 -1.01 7.87
C ALA A 67 -10.93 -0.37 6.94
N ILE A 68 -9.64 -0.50 7.23
CA ILE A 68 -8.56 0.00 6.36
C ILE A 68 -8.59 -0.71 5.01
N LYS A 69 -8.78 -2.04 4.99
CA LYS A 69 -8.90 -2.83 3.77
C LYS A 69 -10.13 -2.42 2.95
N GLU A 70 -11.26 -2.21 3.62
CA GLU A 70 -12.49 -1.75 2.98
C GLU A 70 -12.29 -0.35 2.38
N SER A 71 -11.70 0.59 3.11
CA SER A 71 -11.37 1.92 2.58
C SER A 71 -10.47 1.85 1.35
N ALA A 72 -9.44 1.00 1.36
CA ALA A 72 -8.58 0.79 0.20
C ALA A 72 -9.35 0.22 -1.01
N ARG A 73 -10.27 -0.72 -0.77
CA ARG A 73 -11.14 -1.30 -1.81
C ARG A 73 -12.11 -0.25 -2.37
N TRP A 74 -12.75 0.55 -1.53
CA TRP A 74 -13.66 1.61 -1.97
C TRP A 74 -12.95 2.67 -2.81
N LEU A 75 -11.77 3.11 -2.38
CA LEU A 75 -10.94 4.05 -3.16
C LEU A 75 -10.49 3.43 -4.49
N ALA A 76 -10.21 2.12 -4.49
CA ALA A 76 -9.91 1.39 -5.71
C ALA A 76 -11.10 1.30 -6.67
N GLU A 77 -12.32 1.14 -6.14
CA GLU A 77 -13.53 1.05 -6.92
C GLU A 77 -13.94 2.38 -7.55
N ALA A 78 -13.79 3.47 -6.78
CA ALA A 78 -14.06 4.83 -7.23
C ALA A 78 -13.06 5.33 -8.29
N ALA A 79 -11.89 4.72 -8.42
CA ALA A 79 -10.91 5.08 -9.43
C ALA A 79 -11.38 4.66 -10.85
N PRO A 80 -11.27 5.56 -11.85
CA PRO A 80 -11.52 5.25 -13.26
C PRO A 80 -10.76 4.01 -13.75
N SER A 81 -11.45 3.14 -14.49
CA SER A 81 -10.95 1.83 -14.96
C SER A 81 -9.96 1.88 -16.12
N ASP A 82 -9.81 3.03 -16.77
CA ASP A 82 -8.94 3.24 -17.93
C ASP A 82 -7.51 3.69 -17.57
N GLY A 83 -7.25 4.01 -16.30
CA GLY A 83 -6.01 4.71 -15.92
C GLY A 83 -5.85 6.02 -16.72
N GLY A 84 -6.96 6.59 -17.19
CA GLY A 84 -7.01 7.75 -18.06
C GLY A 84 -6.44 8.98 -17.36
N ALA A 85 -5.18 9.27 -17.67
CA ALA A 85 -4.49 10.51 -17.36
C ALA A 85 -5.09 11.69 -18.13
N SER A 86 -6.35 12.02 -17.85
CA SER A 86 -6.93 13.32 -18.25
C SER A 86 -7.08 14.27 -17.08
N GLU A 87 -7.03 13.80 -15.83
CA GLU A 87 -6.97 14.65 -14.65
C GLU A 87 -5.92 14.21 -13.62
N PRO A 88 -5.14 15.16 -13.05
CA PRO A 88 -4.06 14.88 -12.08
C PRO A 88 -4.50 14.09 -10.84
N ALA A 89 -5.80 14.16 -10.49
CA ALA A 89 -6.37 13.51 -9.31
C ALA A 89 -6.35 11.97 -9.39
N THR A 90 -6.42 11.38 -10.58
CA THR A 90 -6.48 9.92 -10.75
C THR A 90 -5.09 9.26 -10.65
N GLU A 91 -4.04 10.01 -11.00
CA GLU A 91 -2.63 9.60 -10.88
C GLU A 91 -2.16 9.54 -9.40
N LEU A 92 -2.85 10.29 -8.53
CA LEU A 92 -2.48 10.53 -7.13
C LEU A 92 -2.76 9.36 -6.16
N LEU A 93 -3.61 8.39 -6.52
CA LEU A 93 -4.13 7.38 -5.57
C LEU A 93 -3.60 5.95 -5.78
N ALA A 94 -2.76 5.75 -6.80
CA ALA A 94 -2.70 4.46 -7.48
C ALA A 94 -1.85 3.37 -6.82
N THR A 95 -1.08 3.64 -5.77
CA THR A 95 -0.22 2.62 -5.12
C THR A 95 -0.93 1.68 -4.17
N ASN A 96 -2.16 1.99 -3.75
CA ASN A 96 -2.89 1.12 -2.83
C ASN A 96 -4.23 0.63 -3.40
N ILE A 97 -4.47 0.90 -4.68
CA ILE A 97 -5.69 0.57 -5.40
C ILE A 97 -5.54 -0.77 -6.11
N GLU A 98 -6.45 -1.73 -5.89
CA GLU A 98 -6.37 -3.04 -6.56
C GLU A 98 -6.59 -2.99 -8.08
N LYS A 99 -7.28 -1.96 -8.58
CA LYS A 99 -7.54 -1.79 -10.03
C LYS A 99 -6.34 -1.28 -10.81
N THR A 100 -5.37 -0.66 -10.15
CA THR A 100 -4.16 -0.19 -10.82
C THR A 100 -3.23 -1.38 -10.93
N LYS A 101 -2.61 -1.60 -12.09
CA LYS A 101 -1.59 -2.64 -12.26
C LYS A 101 -0.27 -2.27 -11.54
N LEU A 102 -0.31 -1.29 -10.64
CA LEU A 102 0.85 -0.73 -9.98
C LEU A 102 1.17 -1.55 -8.74
N ALA A 103 2.46 -1.61 -8.44
CA ALA A 103 2.93 -2.29 -7.25
C ALA A 103 2.57 -1.48 -5.99
N LYS A 104 2.14 -2.19 -4.95
CA LYS A 104 1.90 -1.62 -3.61
C LYS A 104 3.23 -1.23 -2.95
N TYR A 105 3.28 -0.05 -2.34
CA TYR A 105 4.51 0.45 -1.74
C TYR A 105 4.83 -0.29 -0.42
N PRO A 106 5.95 -1.05 -0.32
CA PRO A 106 6.15 -2.00 0.77
C PRO A 106 6.26 -1.39 2.17
N ASN A 107 6.66 -0.12 2.28
CA ASN A 107 6.86 0.54 3.56
C ASN A 107 5.54 0.89 4.28
N ILE A 108 4.42 0.94 3.55
CA ILE A 108 3.11 1.27 4.11
C ILE A 108 1.99 0.35 3.59
N ALA A 109 2.34 -0.77 2.96
CA ALA A 109 1.35 -1.72 2.47
C ALA A 109 0.61 -2.36 3.66
N ILE A 110 -0.71 -2.52 3.51
CA ILE A 110 -1.58 -3.07 4.56
C ILE A 110 -1.11 -4.49 4.91
N PHE A 111 -1.01 -4.79 6.21
CA PHE A 111 -0.61 -6.11 6.68
C PHE A 111 -1.47 -7.21 6.02
N GLY A 112 -0.81 -8.29 5.58
CA GLY A 112 -1.43 -9.35 4.79
C GLY A 112 -1.43 -9.12 3.27
N THR A 113 -0.91 -7.98 2.79
CA THR A 113 -0.70 -7.76 1.34
C THR A 113 0.21 -8.85 0.75
N PRO A 114 -0.22 -9.55 -0.32
CA PRO A 114 0.62 -10.55 -0.99
C PRO A 114 1.90 -9.94 -1.57
N LEU A 115 3.03 -10.66 -1.45
CA LEU A 115 4.34 -10.17 -1.90
C LEU A 115 4.38 -9.83 -3.39
N ASP A 116 3.67 -10.59 -4.24
CA ASP A 116 3.61 -10.36 -5.68
C ASP A 116 2.94 -9.02 -6.02
N LYS A 117 2.04 -8.53 -5.17
CA LYS A 117 1.44 -7.20 -5.31
C LYS A 117 2.42 -6.07 -5.00
N MET A 118 3.53 -6.35 -4.32
CA MET A 118 4.58 -5.38 -4.00
C MET A 118 5.81 -5.51 -4.90
N TYR A 119 6.27 -6.74 -5.13
CA TYR A 119 7.55 -7.02 -5.80
C TYR A 119 7.38 -7.72 -7.14
N GLY A 120 6.16 -8.05 -7.56
CA GLY A 120 5.89 -8.69 -8.86
C GLY A 120 6.74 -9.94 -9.09
N SER A 121 7.38 -10.03 -10.25
CA SER A 121 8.29 -11.14 -10.60
C SER A 121 9.59 -11.17 -9.79
N ASN A 122 9.92 -10.11 -9.04
CA ASN A 122 11.14 -10.07 -8.22
C ASN A 122 11.03 -10.92 -6.94
N VAL A 123 9.83 -11.40 -6.57
CA VAL A 123 9.62 -12.19 -5.35
C VAL A 123 10.54 -13.42 -5.29
N GLU A 124 10.67 -14.17 -6.38
CA GLU A 124 11.51 -15.38 -6.38
C GLU A 124 12.98 -15.05 -6.15
N ARG A 125 13.46 -13.97 -6.77
CA ARG A 125 14.83 -13.50 -6.55
C ARG A 125 15.06 -13.06 -5.10
N LEU A 126 14.07 -12.45 -4.46
CA LEU A 126 14.14 -12.06 -3.06
C LEU A 126 14.17 -13.28 -2.13
N ARG A 127 13.47 -14.36 -2.46
CA ARG A 127 13.55 -15.64 -1.72
C ARG A 127 14.93 -16.26 -1.79
N GLU A 128 15.50 -16.32 -2.98
CA GLU A 128 16.88 -16.82 -3.18
C GLU A 128 17.89 -16.01 -2.35
N LEU A 129 17.77 -14.68 -2.38
CA LEU A 129 18.62 -13.78 -1.60
C LEU A 129 18.45 -13.99 -0.09
N LYS A 130 17.22 -14.20 0.38
CA LYS A 130 16.96 -14.51 1.80
C LYS A 130 17.69 -15.78 2.22
N VAL A 131 17.63 -16.86 1.44
CA VAL A 131 18.34 -18.11 1.78
C VAL A 131 19.85 -17.90 1.83
N GLN A 132 20.40 -17.06 0.96
CA GLN A 132 21.83 -16.76 0.93
C GLN A 132 22.30 -15.90 2.11
N VAL A 133 21.50 -14.89 2.49
CA VAL A 133 21.88 -13.86 3.46
C VAL A 133 21.42 -14.20 4.88
N ASP A 134 20.27 -14.86 5.03
CA ASP A 134 19.66 -15.26 6.30
C ASP A 134 19.32 -16.78 6.30
N PRO A 135 20.33 -17.67 6.16
CA PRO A 135 20.11 -19.11 6.03
C PRO A 135 19.52 -19.78 7.29
N LYS A 136 19.54 -19.08 8.43
CA LYS A 136 18.98 -19.57 9.70
C LYS A 136 17.63 -18.94 10.02
N ASP A 137 17.07 -18.17 9.09
CA ASP A 137 15.78 -17.50 9.22
C ASP A 137 15.66 -16.63 10.48
N VAL A 138 16.76 -15.98 10.90
CA VAL A 138 16.77 -15.13 12.10
C VAL A 138 15.85 -13.93 11.89
N MET A 139 15.84 -13.36 10.68
CA MET A 139 14.92 -12.25 10.34
C MET A 139 13.50 -12.74 10.10
N GLY A 140 13.30 -14.03 9.85
CA GLY A 140 11.97 -14.66 9.84
C GLY A 140 11.25 -14.55 11.18
N LEU A 141 11.99 -14.51 12.28
CA LEU A 141 11.45 -14.37 13.64
C LEU A 141 11.04 -12.93 14.00
N ALA A 142 11.45 -11.94 13.20
CA ALA A 142 11.08 -10.54 13.41
C ALA A 142 9.68 -10.20 12.84
N GLY A 143 9.28 -8.93 12.86
CA GLY A 143 8.13 -8.46 12.09
C GLY A 143 8.39 -8.42 10.57
N GLY A 144 7.50 -7.78 9.82
CA GLY A 144 7.69 -7.48 8.39
C GLY A 144 7.34 -8.61 7.42
N TRP A 145 7.66 -8.38 6.15
CA TRP A 145 7.33 -9.25 5.03
C TRP A 145 8.14 -10.55 5.04
N LYS A 146 7.46 -11.69 4.82
CA LYS A 146 8.06 -13.04 4.83
C LYS A 146 8.21 -13.55 3.39
N PHE A 147 9.45 -13.75 2.96
CA PHE A 147 9.83 -14.23 1.63
C PHE A 147 10.06 -15.73 1.63
#